data_AF-A0A7K6GB88-F1
#
_entry.id   AF-A0A7K6GB88-F1
#
_cell.length_a   1.000
_cell.length_b   1.000
_cell.length_c   1.000
_cell.angle_alpha   90.00
_cell.angle_beta   90.00
_cell.angle_gamma   90.00
#
_symmetry.space_group_name_H-M   'P 1'
#
loop_
_entity.id
_entity.type
_entity.pdbx_description
1 polymer ?
#
loop_
_entity_poly.entity_id
_entity_poly.type
_entity_poly.pdbx_seq_one_letter_code
_entity_poly.pdbx_strand_id
1 'polypeptide(L)'
;AAAPRAVPAMPRSRCPLPALPILRWLPRYSRAWLPLDLLAGLAVGLTTVPQALAYAELAGLPLQYGLYSSFMGCFVYCFLGTAKDVTLGPTAIMSLLVSSYAFHEPVYAVLLAFLSGCIQLAMGLLHLGFLLDFISCPVIKGFTSAASITISFNQVKNMLGLQGIPRQFFLQVYETLRRIGESRAGDAVLGLTCLAALTGLRAMKSRLPRASSAEPLAVRISYLIVWVCATARNALVVLFAGLVAYSCQLLGCQPFRLTGSIPQGLPALRPPRFSLALPNGTVPFRSMVEDMGVGLAVVPLMGLLESVAIAKAFGT
;
A
#
# COMPACT_ATOMS: atom_id res chain seq x y z
N ALA A 1 -34.06 -8.02 1.62
CA ALA A 1 -33.36 -6.72 1.46
C ALA A 1 -33.34 -6.05 2.82
N ALA A 2 -32.18 -5.98 3.48
CA ALA A 2 -32.01 -5.27 4.75
C ALA A 2 -31.16 -4.05 4.46
N ALA A 3 -31.72 -2.86 4.71
CA ALA A 3 -31.02 -1.59 4.55
C ALA A 3 -29.72 -1.60 5.37
N PRO A 4 -28.61 -1.04 4.85
CA PRO A 4 -27.44 -0.81 5.67
C PRO A 4 -27.85 0.14 6.81
N ARG A 5 -27.62 -0.28 8.06
CA ARG A 5 -27.79 0.59 9.23
C ARG A 5 -26.81 1.76 9.05
N ALA A 6 -27.35 2.93 8.72
CA ALA A 6 -26.60 4.16 8.65
C ALA A 6 -25.88 4.39 9.99
N VAL A 7 -24.55 4.43 9.93
CA VAL A 7 -23.75 4.94 11.06
C VAL A 7 -24.15 6.42 11.20
N PRO A 8 -24.60 6.89 12.38
CA PRO A 8 -25.02 8.27 12.53
C PRO A 8 -23.86 9.20 12.17
N ALA A 9 -24.11 10.12 11.23
CA ALA A 9 -23.16 11.16 10.86
C ALA A 9 -22.71 11.91 12.12
N MET A 10 -21.39 12.00 12.32
CA MET A 10 -20.85 12.67 13.51
C MET A 10 -21.32 14.13 13.55
N PRO A 11 -21.83 14.61 14.70
CA PRO A 11 -22.19 16.01 14.84
C PRO A 11 -20.94 16.88 14.70
N ARG A 12 -20.99 17.88 13.82
CA ARG A 12 -19.99 18.94 13.71
C ARG A 12 -20.04 19.81 14.98
N SER A 13 -19.39 19.37 16.06
CA SER A 13 -19.19 20.19 17.24
C SER A 13 -18.07 21.20 16.99
N ARG A 14 -18.45 22.48 17.01
CA ARG A 14 -17.56 23.64 17.00
C ARG A 14 -16.71 23.62 18.27
N CYS A 15 -15.44 23.21 18.16
CA CYS A 15 -14.45 23.37 19.22
C CYS A 15 -13.14 23.84 18.56
N PRO A 16 -12.48 24.91 19.03
CA PRO A 16 -11.40 25.59 18.29
C PRO A 16 -10.00 25.04 18.55
N LEU A 17 -9.87 23.81 19.07
CA LEU A 17 -8.59 23.09 19.15
C LEU A 17 -8.80 21.68 18.58
N PRO A 18 -7.85 21.12 17.81
CA PRO A 18 -7.98 19.79 17.23
C PRO A 18 -7.92 18.76 18.37
N ALA A 19 -9.06 18.45 18.96
CA ALA A 19 -9.15 17.40 19.96
C ALA A 19 -8.68 16.09 19.32
N LEU A 20 -7.57 15.54 19.81
CA LEU A 20 -7.02 14.27 19.36
C LEU A 20 -8.16 13.23 19.28
N PRO A 21 -8.49 12.70 18.08
CA PRO A 21 -9.64 11.81 17.90
C PRO A 21 -9.60 10.59 18.83
N ILE A 22 -8.40 10.10 19.16
CA ILE A 22 -8.18 8.99 20.09
C ILE A 22 -8.84 9.17 21.46
N LEU A 23 -8.85 10.39 22.00
CA LEU A 23 -9.46 10.67 23.29
C LEU A 23 -10.99 10.57 23.27
N ARG A 24 -11.60 10.61 22.07
CA ARG A 24 -13.06 10.49 21.90
C ARG A 24 -13.50 9.04 21.71
N TRP A 25 -12.75 8.25 20.95
CA TRP A 25 -13.15 6.87 20.62
C TRP A 25 -12.65 5.85 21.64
N LEU A 26 -11.45 6.02 22.21
CA LEU A 26 -10.85 5.05 23.12
C LEU A 26 -11.70 4.79 24.38
N PRO A 27 -12.30 5.82 25.04
CA PRO A 27 -13.17 5.58 26.20
C PRO A 27 -14.48 4.87 25.86
N ARG A 28 -14.90 4.91 24.60
CA ARG A 28 -16.16 4.28 24.12
C ARG A 28 -15.92 2.88 23.56
N TYR A 29 -14.68 2.39 23.59
CA TYR A 29 -14.31 1.10 23.01
C TYR A 29 -14.77 -0.07 23.90
N SER A 30 -15.57 -0.97 23.33
CA SER A 30 -16.04 -2.16 24.04
C SER A 30 -15.05 -3.32 23.89
N ARG A 31 -14.75 -4.02 24.98
CA ARG A 31 -13.90 -5.23 24.97
C ARG A 31 -14.46 -6.36 24.10
N ALA A 32 -15.76 -6.33 23.80
CA ALA A 32 -16.40 -7.29 22.89
C ALA A 32 -15.89 -7.18 21.44
N TRP A 33 -15.32 -6.03 21.05
CA TRP A 33 -14.84 -5.79 19.68
C TRP A 33 -13.38 -6.24 19.48
N LEU A 34 -12.62 -6.34 20.58
CA LEU A 34 -11.20 -6.72 20.58
C LEU A 34 -10.89 -8.00 19.78
N PRO A 35 -11.61 -9.14 19.94
CA PRO A 35 -11.28 -10.35 19.18
C PRO A 35 -11.54 -10.19 17.67
N LEU A 36 -12.56 -9.42 17.28
CA LEU A 36 -12.85 -9.16 15.87
C LEU A 36 -11.81 -8.21 15.27
N ASP A 37 -11.42 -7.17 16.00
CA ASP A 37 -10.40 -6.21 15.56
C ASP A 37 -9.00 -6.85 15.50
N LEU A 38 -8.67 -7.76 16.42
CA LEU A 38 -7.42 -8.52 16.38
C LEU A 38 -7.37 -9.43 15.15
N LEU A 39 -8.45 -10.15 14.85
CA LEU A 39 -8.54 -11.01 13.67
C LEU A 39 -8.44 -10.19 12.38
N ALA A 40 -9.14 -9.05 12.31
CA ALA A 40 -9.08 -8.13 11.18
C ALA A 40 -7.68 -7.52 11.02
N GLY A 41 -7.06 -7.08 12.11
CA GLY A 41 -5.71 -6.52 12.13
C GLY A 41 -4.65 -7.53 11.70
N LEU A 42 -4.77 -8.80 12.14
CA LEU A 42 -3.90 -9.88 11.69
C LEU A 42 -4.05 -10.12 10.18
N ALA A 43 -5.29 -10.19 9.69
CA ALA A 43 -5.55 -10.38 8.26
C ALA A 43 -4.99 -9.22 7.42
N VAL A 44 -5.26 -7.96 7.81
CA VAL A 44 -4.75 -6.77 7.12
C VAL A 44 -3.22 -6.71 7.19
N GLY A 45 -2.63 -6.96 8.36
CA GLY A 45 -1.18 -6.97 8.56
C GLY A 45 -0.48 -7.99 7.66
N LEU A 46 -1.00 -9.22 7.62
CA LEU A 46 -0.44 -10.30 6.79
C LEU A 46 -0.52 -10.00 5.28
N THR A 47 -1.50 -9.18 4.85
CA THR A 47 -1.56 -8.69 3.47
C THR A 47 -0.68 -7.46 3.21
N THR A 48 -0.51 -6.61 4.22
CA THR A 48 0.25 -5.36 4.12
C THR A 48 1.75 -5.60 4.00
N VAL A 49 2.28 -6.63 4.66
CA VAL A 49 3.71 -6.98 4.62
C VAL A 49 4.22 -7.20 3.18
N PRO A 50 3.70 -8.18 2.40
CA PRO A 50 4.16 -8.40 1.03
C PRO A 50 3.85 -7.21 0.11
N GLN A 51 2.72 -6.55 0.31
CA GLN A 51 2.35 -5.36 -0.45
C GLN A 51 3.37 -4.21 -0.26
N ALA A 52 3.78 -3.97 0.98
CA ALA A 52 4.74 -2.92 1.31
C ALA A 52 6.13 -3.19 0.72
N LEU A 53 6.57 -4.45 0.71
CA LEU A 53 7.82 -4.86 0.06
C LEU A 53 7.78 -4.58 -1.45
N ALA A 54 6.70 -4.98 -2.12
CA ALA A 54 6.52 -4.72 -3.55
C ALA A 54 6.49 -3.21 -3.85
N TYR A 55 5.88 -2.40 -2.99
CA TYR A 55 5.81 -0.95 -3.17
C TYR A 55 7.14 -0.24 -2.89
N ALA A 56 7.98 -0.76 -1.99
CA ALA A 56 9.35 -0.26 -1.83
C ALA A 56 10.20 -0.54 -3.08
N GLU A 57 10.03 -1.72 -3.68
CA GLU A 57 10.66 -2.07 -4.95
C GLU A 57 10.23 -1.13 -6.08
N LEU A 58 8.92 -0.82 -6.18
CA LEU A 58 8.41 0.18 -7.14
C LEU A 58 9.01 1.57 -6.91
N ALA A 59 9.22 1.98 -5.66
CA ALA A 59 9.91 3.22 -5.31
C ALA A 59 11.41 3.18 -5.64
N GLY A 60 11.98 1.99 -5.86
CA GLY A 60 13.41 1.79 -6.04
C GLY A 60 14.21 1.96 -4.77
N LEU A 61 13.58 1.78 -3.62
CA LEU A 61 14.22 1.87 -2.32
C LEU A 61 14.49 0.47 -1.78
N PRO A 62 15.41 0.32 -0.82
CA PRO A 62 15.55 -0.91 -0.07
C PRO A 62 14.21 -1.34 0.53
N LEU A 63 13.90 -2.64 0.45
CA LEU A 63 12.56 -3.17 0.74
C LEU A 63 12.03 -2.83 2.15
N GLN A 64 12.94 -2.70 3.13
CA GLN A 64 12.62 -2.29 4.50
C GLN A 64 11.88 -0.96 4.60
N TYR A 65 12.10 -0.01 3.68
CA TYR A 65 11.43 1.29 3.71
C TYR A 65 9.92 1.18 3.51
N GLY A 66 9.46 0.18 2.77
CA GLY A 66 8.03 -0.13 2.65
C GLY A 66 7.46 -0.58 3.99
N LEU A 67 8.14 -1.49 4.68
CA LEU A 67 7.73 -1.96 6.00
C LEU A 67 7.71 -0.84 7.04
N TYR A 68 8.73 0.01 7.04
CA TYR A 68 8.81 1.16 7.94
C TYR A 68 7.68 2.17 7.68
N SER A 69 7.36 2.45 6.41
CA SER A 69 6.26 3.33 6.04
C SER A 69 4.90 2.79 6.46
N SER A 70 4.63 1.50 6.23
CA SER A 70 3.37 0.86 6.67
C SER A 70 3.21 0.88 8.18
N PHE A 71 4.27 0.55 8.91
CA PHE A 71 4.25 0.52 10.37
C PHE A 71 4.03 1.90 10.97
N MET A 72 4.86 2.88 10.58
CA MET A 72 4.79 4.23 11.14
C MET A 72 3.53 4.97 10.68
N GLY A 73 3.07 4.74 9.45
CA GLY A 73 1.81 5.29 8.92
C GLY A 73 0.60 4.86 9.75
N CYS A 74 0.44 3.55 10.01
CA CYS A 74 -0.61 3.03 10.87
C CYS A 74 -0.51 3.57 12.31
N PHE A 75 0.71 3.60 12.86
CA PHE A 75 0.95 4.05 14.23
C PHE A 75 0.52 5.51 14.42
N VAL A 76 0.95 6.41 13.53
CA VAL A 76 0.58 7.84 13.58
C VAL A 76 -0.93 8.02 13.35
N TYR A 77 -1.53 7.26 12.43
CA TYR A 77 -2.97 7.32 12.16
C TYR A 77 -3.83 6.86 13.34
N CYS A 78 -3.35 5.96 14.19
CA CYS A 78 -4.08 5.54 15.39
C CYS A 78 -4.42 6.73 16.32
N PHE A 79 -3.51 7.72 16.43
CA PHE A 79 -3.70 8.89 17.28
C PHE A 79 -4.48 10.02 16.61
N LEU A 80 -4.20 10.26 15.33
CA LEU A 80 -4.67 11.44 14.58
C LEU A 80 -5.82 11.13 13.59
N GLY A 81 -6.08 9.85 13.33
CA GLY A 81 -7.05 9.40 12.34
C GLY A 81 -8.49 9.67 12.76
N THR A 82 -9.30 10.06 11.78
CA THR A 82 -10.72 10.37 11.97
C THR A 82 -11.64 9.24 11.53
N ALA A 83 -11.18 8.35 10.64
CA ALA A 83 -11.94 7.20 10.15
C ALA A 83 -11.42 5.92 10.80
N LYS A 84 -12.32 5.18 11.47
CA LYS A 84 -11.95 4.00 12.27
C LYS A 84 -11.46 2.79 11.44
N ASP A 85 -11.93 2.66 10.20
CA ASP A 85 -11.69 1.47 9.37
C ASP A 85 -10.59 1.69 8.31
N VAL A 86 -9.93 2.86 8.31
CA VAL A 86 -8.90 3.20 7.32
C VAL A 86 -7.54 2.78 7.83
N THR A 87 -6.83 1.99 7.01
CA THR A 87 -5.42 1.64 7.23
C THR A 87 -4.55 2.50 6.31
N LEU A 88 -3.59 3.23 6.87
CA LEU A 88 -2.60 3.98 6.10
C LEU A 88 -1.35 3.14 5.83
N GLY A 89 -0.89 3.16 4.59
CA GLY A 89 0.33 2.49 4.19
C GLY A 89 0.82 3.02 2.84
N PRO A 90 1.94 2.50 2.33
CA PRO A 90 2.43 2.85 1.01
C PRO A 90 1.38 2.47 -0.04
N THR A 91 1.22 3.33 -1.04
CA THR A 91 0.39 3.09 -2.22
C THR A 91 1.28 2.99 -3.45
N ALA A 92 0.85 2.22 -4.45
CA ALA A 92 1.65 2.05 -5.66
C ALA A 92 1.94 3.37 -6.37
N ILE A 93 0.99 4.31 -6.33
CA ILE A 93 1.09 5.62 -6.95
C ILE A 93 2.13 6.47 -6.23
N MET A 94 2.05 6.57 -4.90
CA MET A 94 3.04 7.30 -4.12
C MET A 94 4.43 6.69 -4.28
N SER A 95 4.55 5.37 -4.37
CA SER A 95 5.81 4.70 -4.70
C SER A 95 6.37 5.11 -6.06
N LEU A 96 5.55 5.20 -7.11
CA LEU A 96 6.00 5.64 -8.43
C LEU A 96 6.40 7.12 -8.45
N LEU A 97 5.68 7.99 -7.72
CA LEU A 97 6.06 9.39 -7.58
C LEU A 97 7.38 9.54 -6.82
N VAL A 98 7.56 8.84 -5.70
CA VAL A 98 8.84 8.78 -4.98
C VAL A 98 9.93 8.23 -5.87
N SER A 99 9.68 7.19 -6.67
CA SER A 99 10.65 6.69 -7.65
C SER A 99 11.10 7.76 -8.66
N SER A 100 10.22 8.71 -9.00
CA SER A 100 10.49 9.74 -10.00
C SER A 100 11.23 10.95 -9.42
N TYR A 101 10.97 11.29 -8.16
CA TYR A 101 11.48 12.50 -7.51
C TYR A 101 12.54 12.25 -6.42
N ALA A 102 12.75 11.00 -6.01
CA ALA A 102 13.75 10.63 -5.02
C ALA A 102 14.98 9.91 -5.61
N PHE A 103 15.04 9.74 -6.93
CA PHE A 103 16.21 9.21 -7.65
C PHE A 103 16.79 7.90 -7.08
N HIS A 104 15.93 7.05 -6.50
CA HIS A 104 16.31 5.79 -5.83
C HIS A 104 17.21 5.94 -4.59
N GLU A 105 17.41 7.18 -4.13
CA GLU A 105 18.18 7.48 -2.94
C GLU A 105 17.26 7.59 -1.72
N PRO A 106 17.50 6.79 -0.66
CA PRO A 106 16.65 6.79 0.53
C PRO A 106 16.66 8.15 1.25
N VAL A 107 17.77 8.90 1.15
CA VAL A 107 17.87 10.23 1.76
C VAL A 107 16.92 11.22 1.09
N TYR A 108 16.83 11.21 -0.24
CA TYR A 108 15.85 12.03 -0.96
C TYR A 108 14.42 11.59 -0.63
N ALA A 109 14.14 10.29 -0.55
CA ALA A 109 12.80 9.80 -0.25
C ALA A 109 12.32 10.23 1.16
N VAL A 110 13.21 10.13 2.16
CA VAL A 110 12.92 10.57 3.54
C VAL A 110 12.72 12.08 3.61
N LEU A 111 13.57 12.87 2.92
CA LEU A 111 13.44 14.32 2.89
C LEU A 111 12.17 14.77 2.16
N LEU A 112 11.84 14.15 1.03
CA LEU A 112 10.61 14.39 0.28
C LEU A 112 9.37 14.07 1.11
N ALA A 113 9.37 12.95 1.84
CA ALA A 113 8.28 12.59 2.74
C ALA A 113 8.10 13.62 3.88
N PHE A 114 9.22 14.08 4.47
CA PHE A 114 9.20 15.11 5.50
C PHE A 114 8.65 16.44 4.98
N LEU A 115 9.18 16.95 3.86
CA LEU A 115 8.72 18.20 3.26
C LEU A 115 7.27 18.11 2.80
N SER A 116 6.85 16.98 2.22
CA SER A 116 5.45 16.73 1.85
C SER A 116 4.53 16.78 3.08
N GLY A 117 4.95 16.20 4.21
CA GLY A 117 4.22 16.29 5.48
C GLY A 117 4.11 17.72 6.00
N CYS A 118 5.19 18.51 5.93
CA CYS A 118 5.15 19.93 6.28
C CYS A 118 4.19 20.73 5.38
N ILE A 119 4.20 20.47 4.07
CA ILE A 119 3.30 21.12 3.11
C ILE A 119 1.85 20.74 3.38
N GLN A 120 1.56 19.45 3.60
CA GLN A 120 0.21 18.98 3.94
C GLN A 120 -0.28 19.57 5.27
N LEU A 121 0.60 19.68 6.26
CA LEU A 121 0.29 20.34 7.53
C LEU A 121 -0.03 21.82 7.31
N ALA A 122 0.78 22.54 6.53
CA ALA A 122 0.53 23.94 6.19
C ALA A 122 -0.79 24.10 5.42
N MET A 123 -1.08 23.23 4.44
CA MET A 123 -2.36 23.22 3.73
C MET A 123 -3.54 23.00 4.69
N GLY A 124 -3.40 22.09 5.66
CA GLY A 124 -4.41 21.86 6.70
C GLY A 124 -4.63 23.07 7.61
N LEU A 125 -3.56 23.71 8.07
CA LEU A 125 -3.61 24.92 8.91
C LEU A 125 -4.24 26.12 8.18
N LEU A 126 -3.92 26.27 6.90
CA LEU A 126 -4.47 27.31 6.03
C LEU A 126 -5.88 26.97 5.51
N HIS A 127 -6.47 25.84 5.94
CA HIS A 127 -7.78 25.36 5.50
C HIS A 127 -7.92 25.26 3.97
N LEU A 128 -6.84 24.90 3.27
CA LEU A 128 -6.81 24.70 1.81
C LEU A 128 -7.55 23.42 1.37
N GLY A 129 -8.42 22.86 2.22
CA GLY A 129 -9.28 21.74 1.88
C GLY A 129 -10.23 22.03 0.72
N PHE A 130 -10.56 23.30 0.48
CA PHE A 130 -11.36 23.72 -0.69
C PHE A 130 -10.68 23.35 -2.03
N LEU A 131 -9.35 23.23 -2.05
CA LEU A 131 -8.60 22.87 -3.26
C LEU A 131 -9.00 21.47 -3.76
N LEU A 132 -9.47 20.61 -2.87
CA LEU A 132 -9.93 19.26 -3.20
C LEU A 132 -11.28 19.27 -3.92
N ASP A 133 -12.11 20.29 -3.70
CA ASP A 133 -13.41 20.42 -4.37
C ASP A 133 -13.25 20.87 -5.83
N PHE A 134 -12.10 21.46 -6.18
CA PHE A 134 -11.75 21.80 -7.57
C PHE A 134 -11.29 20.60 -8.40
N ILE A 135 -11.07 19.44 -7.78
CA ILE A 135 -10.64 18.23 -8.50
C ILE A 135 -11.87 17.46 -8.94
N SER A 136 -12.17 17.56 -10.23
CA SER A 136 -13.37 16.96 -10.81
C SER A 136 -13.33 15.43 -10.79
N CYS A 137 -14.50 14.79 -10.63
CA CYS A 137 -14.64 13.33 -10.69
C CYS A 137 -14.02 12.71 -11.97
N PRO A 138 -14.14 13.32 -13.18
CA PRO A 138 -13.44 12.84 -14.37
C PRO A 138 -11.92 12.78 -14.23
N VAL A 139 -11.28 13.76 -13.57
CA VAL A 139 -9.82 13.77 -13.35
C VAL A 139 -9.42 12.61 -12.45
N ILE A 140 -10.15 12.38 -11.35
CA ILE A 140 -9.88 11.26 -10.43
C ILE A 140 -10.07 9.91 -11.17
N LYS A 141 -11.13 9.77 -11.98
CA LYS A 141 -11.37 8.56 -12.78
C LYS A 141 -10.30 8.32 -13.85
N GLY A 142 -9.88 9.37 -14.57
CA GLY A 142 -8.81 9.28 -15.56
C GLY A 142 -7.48 8.90 -14.92
N PHE A 143 -7.15 9.55 -13.80
CA PHE A 143 -5.94 9.27 -13.04
C PHE A 143 -5.92 7.83 -12.48
N THR A 144 -6.99 7.39 -11.83
CA THR A 144 -7.08 6.03 -11.27
C THR A 144 -7.03 4.96 -12.37
N SER A 145 -7.61 5.21 -13.54
CA SER A 145 -7.50 4.33 -14.71
C SER A 145 -6.05 4.25 -15.23
N ALA A 146 -5.39 5.39 -15.44
CA ALA A 146 -4.00 5.43 -15.89
C ALA A 146 -3.04 4.77 -14.87
N ALA A 147 -3.27 5.01 -13.57
CA ALA A 147 -2.54 4.36 -12.50
C ALA A 147 -2.75 2.84 -12.52
N SER A 148 -3.99 2.36 -12.68
CA SER A 148 -4.29 0.92 -12.76
C SER A 148 -3.55 0.24 -13.92
N ILE A 149 -3.53 0.87 -15.09
CA ILE A 149 -2.76 0.38 -16.26
C ILE A 149 -1.28 0.35 -15.93
N THR A 150 -0.73 1.45 -15.41
CA THR A 150 0.70 1.57 -15.06
C THR A 150 1.12 0.54 -14.03
N ILE A 151 0.32 0.32 -12.99
CA ILE A 151 0.56 -0.70 -11.96
C ILE A 151 0.54 -2.09 -12.58
N SER A 152 -0.44 -2.39 -13.44
CA SER A 152 -0.58 -3.70 -14.08
C SER A 152 0.65 -4.04 -14.92
N PHE A 153 1.11 -3.13 -15.78
CA PHE A 153 2.35 -3.33 -16.56
C PHE A 153 3.61 -3.39 -15.70
N ASN A 154 3.64 -2.64 -14.58
CA ASN A 154 4.75 -2.73 -13.62
C ASN A 154 4.87 -4.12 -12.98
N GLN A 155 3.78 -4.86 -12.81
CA GLN A 155 3.82 -6.21 -12.28
C GLN A 155 4.23 -7.26 -13.33
N VAL A 156 4.01 -7.01 -14.63
CA VAL A 156 4.32 -7.99 -15.69
C VAL A 156 5.81 -8.37 -15.72
N LYS A 157 6.71 -7.39 -15.59
CA LYS A 157 8.16 -7.66 -15.56
C LYS A 157 8.56 -8.56 -14.39
N ASN A 158 7.93 -8.38 -13.23
CA ASN A 158 8.22 -9.15 -12.02
C ASN A 158 7.63 -10.55 -12.15
N MET A 159 6.45 -10.69 -12.75
CA MET A 159 5.84 -11.98 -13.07
C MET A 159 6.70 -12.79 -14.05
N LEU A 160 7.33 -12.14 -15.04
CA LEU A 160 8.20 -12.81 -16.02
C LEU A 160 9.65 -13.04 -15.52
N GLY A 161 10.00 -12.54 -14.34
CA GLY A 161 11.35 -12.62 -13.77
C GLY A 161 12.41 -11.76 -14.49
N LEU A 162 11.98 -10.75 -15.27
CA LEU A 162 12.87 -9.91 -16.07
C LEU A 162 13.56 -8.83 -15.23
N GLN A 163 14.79 -8.48 -15.60
CA GLN A 163 15.65 -7.54 -14.87
C GLN A 163 16.07 -6.33 -15.68
N GLY A 164 16.32 -5.21 -14.99
CA GLY A 164 16.87 -4.00 -15.62
C GLY A 164 15.92 -3.33 -16.60
N ILE A 165 14.62 -3.62 -16.52
CA ILE A 165 13.64 -2.97 -17.38
C ILE A 165 13.46 -1.52 -16.91
N PRO A 166 13.55 -0.53 -17.83
CA PRO A 166 13.32 0.87 -17.50
C PRO A 166 11.94 1.09 -16.88
N ARG A 167 11.82 2.11 -16.03
CA ARG A 167 10.58 2.39 -15.27
C ARG A 167 9.62 3.32 -16.01
N GLN A 168 10.11 4.07 -16.99
CA GLN A 168 9.28 4.93 -17.82
C GLN A 168 8.28 4.06 -18.58
N PHE A 169 6.99 4.31 -18.41
CA PHE A 169 5.93 3.41 -18.86
C PHE A 169 6.11 2.90 -20.30
N PHE A 170 6.32 3.78 -21.27
CA PHE A 170 6.47 3.40 -22.68
C PHE A 170 7.71 2.52 -22.93
N LEU A 171 8.86 2.91 -22.37
CA LEU A 171 10.10 2.14 -22.46
C LEU A 171 9.98 0.81 -21.73
N GLN A 172 9.28 0.79 -20.60
CA GLN A 172 9.00 -0.41 -19.83
C GLN A 172 8.22 -1.42 -20.66
N VAL A 173 7.13 -0.98 -21.30
CA VAL A 173 6.31 -1.85 -22.15
C VAL A 173 7.12 -2.37 -23.33
N TYR A 174 7.85 -1.48 -24.02
CA TYR A 174 8.67 -1.85 -25.18
C TYR A 174 9.75 -2.89 -24.82
N GLU A 175 10.55 -2.63 -23.79
CA GLU A 175 11.62 -3.54 -23.38
C GLU A 175 11.08 -4.85 -22.78
N THR A 176 9.94 -4.82 -22.08
CA THR A 176 9.30 -6.05 -21.59
C THR A 176 8.86 -6.95 -22.73
N LEU A 177 8.26 -6.38 -23.78
CA LEU A 177 7.84 -7.14 -24.97
C LEU A 177 9.04 -7.64 -25.77
N ARG A 178 10.09 -6.82 -25.92
CA ARG A 178 11.31 -7.18 -26.63
C ARG A 178 12.05 -8.34 -25.97
N ARG A 179 12.13 -8.33 -24.63
CA ARG A 179 12.89 -9.32 -23.84
C ARG A 179 12.02 -10.46 -23.30
N ILE A 180 10.83 -10.67 -23.85
CA ILE A 180 9.91 -11.70 -23.36
C ILE A 180 10.48 -13.12 -23.48
N GLY A 181 11.39 -13.34 -24.45
CA GLY A 181 12.11 -14.61 -24.62
C GLY A 181 13.18 -14.89 -23.54
N GLU A 182 13.62 -13.88 -22.79
CA GLU A 182 14.56 -14.02 -21.67
C GLU A 182 13.84 -14.31 -20.34
N SER A 183 12.53 -14.55 -20.39
CA SER A 183 11.72 -14.79 -19.20
C SER A 183 12.13 -16.07 -18.48
N ARG A 184 12.14 -16.03 -17.14
CA ARG A 184 12.42 -17.21 -16.32
C ARG A 184 11.13 -18.00 -16.15
N ALA A 185 11.08 -19.20 -16.72
CA ALA A 185 9.89 -20.04 -16.68
C ALA A 185 9.39 -20.30 -15.24
N GLY A 186 10.30 -20.45 -14.27
CA GLY A 186 9.94 -20.63 -12.86
C GLY A 186 9.13 -19.45 -12.31
N ASP A 187 9.65 -18.22 -12.44
CA ASP A 187 8.98 -17.00 -11.99
C ASP A 187 7.63 -16.81 -12.72
N ALA A 188 7.59 -17.05 -14.03
CA ALA A 188 6.38 -16.95 -14.85
C ALA A 188 5.27 -17.95 -14.45
N VAL A 189 5.63 -19.22 -14.27
CA VAL A 189 4.69 -20.27 -13.86
C VAL A 189 4.16 -20.01 -12.46
N LEU A 190 5.03 -19.63 -11.52
CA LEU A 190 4.62 -19.29 -10.15
C LEU A 190 3.67 -18.09 -10.15
N GLY A 191 4.02 -17.02 -10.88
CA GLY A 191 3.22 -15.81 -11.01
C GLY A 191 1.83 -16.08 -11.61
N LEU A 192 1.76 -16.83 -12.72
CA LEU A 192 0.49 -17.24 -13.34
C LEU A 192 -0.35 -18.14 -12.42
N THR A 193 0.29 -19.05 -11.69
CA THR A 193 -0.39 -19.92 -10.72
C THR A 193 -0.95 -19.11 -9.56
N CYS A 194 -0.19 -18.15 -9.03
CA CYS A 194 -0.66 -17.22 -8.00
C CYS A 194 -1.85 -16.38 -8.50
N LEU A 195 -1.79 -15.86 -9.73
CA LEU A 195 -2.88 -15.10 -10.34
C LEU A 195 -4.15 -15.95 -10.51
N ALA A 196 -4.01 -17.18 -11.02
CA ALA A 196 -5.11 -18.13 -11.16
C ALA A 196 -5.72 -18.48 -9.79
N ALA A 197 -4.89 -18.74 -8.77
CA ALA A 197 -5.36 -19.03 -7.42
C ALA A 197 -6.10 -17.84 -6.79
N LEU A 198 -5.59 -16.62 -6.92
CA LEU A 198 -6.23 -15.41 -6.39
C LEU A 198 -7.58 -15.13 -7.06
N THR A 199 -7.64 -15.26 -8.38
CA THR A 199 -8.89 -15.07 -9.15
C THR A 199 -9.90 -16.18 -8.85
N GLY A 200 -9.46 -17.43 -8.74
CA GLY A 200 -10.28 -18.58 -8.33
C GLY A 200 -10.89 -18.41 -6.94
N LEU A 201 -10.07 -18.09 -5.92
CA LEU A 201 -10.54 -17.84 -4.55
C LEU A 201 -11.51 -16.65 -4.48
N ARG A 202 -11.29 -15.60 -5.28
CA ARG A 202 -12.22 -14.47 -5.39
C ARG A 202 -13.54 -14.91 -6.02
N ALA A 203 -13.51 -15.69 -7.10
CA ALA A 203 -14.69 -16.20 -7.78
C ALA A 203 -15.51 -17.10 -6.84
N MET A 204 -14.87 -17.99 -6.09
CA MET A 204 -15.51 -18.82 -5.06
C MET A 204 -16.26 -17.98 -4.03
N LYS A 205 -15.63 -16.92 -3.48
CA LYS A 205 -16.29 -16.01 -2.53
C LYS A 205 -17.51 -15.32 -3.13
N SER A 206 -17.41 -14.89 -4.39
CA SER A 206 -18.51 -14.20 -5.06
C SER A 206 -19.71 -15.09 -5.37
N ARG A 207 -19.48 -16.40 -5.55
CA ARG A 207 -20.51 -17.40 -5.82
C ARG A 207 -21.10 -18.03 -4.57
N LEU A 208 -20.55 -17.71 -3.39
CA LEU A 208 -20.97 -18.31 -2.14
C LEU A 208 -22.34 -17.74 -1.69
N PRO A 209 -23.40 -18.57 -1.57
CA PRO A 209 -24.68 -18.11 -1.05
C PRO A 209 -24.54 -17.51 0.36
N ARG A 210 -25.37 -16.54 0.71
CA ARG A 210 -25.47 -16.10 2.11
C ARG A 210 -26.00 -17.27 2.93
N ALA A 211 -25.20 -17.77 3.87
CA ALA A 211 -25.61 -18.86 4.76
C ALA A 211 -26.92 -18.48 5.47
N SER A 212 -27.97 -19.27 5.24
CA SER A 212 -29.23 -19.16 5.97
C SER A 212 -29.04 -19.75 7.37
N SER A 213 -29.62 -19.14 8.39
CA SER A 213 -29.52 -19.61 9.78
C SER A 213 -30.14 -21.00 10.03
N ALA A 214 -30.83 -21.56 9.03
CA ALA A 214 -31.49 -22.88 9.09
C ALA A 214 -30.61 -24.05 8.63
N GLU A 215 -29.37 -23.81 8.18
CA GLU A 215 -28.48 -24.85 7.66
C GLU A 215 -27.81 -25.68 8.77
N PRO A 216 -27.54 -26.99 8.53
CA PRO A 216 -26.85 -27.84 9.50
C PRO A 216 -25.43 -27.33 9.83
N LEU A 217 -24.95 -27.65 11.04
CA LEU A 217 -23.67 -27.17 11.57
C LEU A 217 -22.48 -27.40 10.62
N ALA A 218 -22.43 -28.56 9.94
CA ALA A 218 -21.37 -28.88 8.99
C ALA A 218 -21.34 -27.92 7.78
N VAL A 219 -22.51 -27.55 7.27
CA VAL A 219 -22.64 -26.58 6.17
C VAL A 219 -22.19 -25.20 6.63
N ARG A 220 -22.58 -24.79 7.86
CA ARG A 220 -22.14 -23.52 8.45
C ARG A 220 -20.62 -23.45 8.65
N ILE A 221 -19.99 -24.54 9.08
CA ILE A 221 -18.53 -24.64 9.21
C ILE A 221 -17.86 -24.53 7.85
N SER A 222 -18.37 -25.24 6.83
CA SER A 222 -17.86 -25.13 5.46
C SER A 222 -17.94 -23.70 4.91
N TYR A 223 -19.08 -23.02 5.09
CA TYR A 223 -19.25 -21.62 4.73
C TYR A 223 -18.23 -20.71 5.43
N LEU A 224 -18.02 -20.90 6.72
CA LEU A 224 -17.05 -20.13 7.50
C LEU A 224 -15.63 -20.34 6.96
N ILE A 225 -15.23 -21.58 6.70
CA ILE A 225 -13.91 -21.93 6.16
C ILE A 225 -13.70 -21.25 4.81
N VAL A 226 -14.64 -21.41 3.87
CA VAL A 226 -14.52 -20.79 2.53
C VAL A 226 -14.47 -19.27 2.63
N TRP A 227 -15.29 -18.67 3.50
CA TRP A 227 -15.30 -17.23 3.71
C TRP A 227 -13.98 -16.71 4.32
N VAL A 228 -13.43 -17.40 5.32
CA VAL A 228 -12.14 -17.07 5.94
C VAL A 228 -11.02 -17.24 4.92
N CYS A 229 -10.92 -18.40 4.25
CA CYS A 229 -9.90 -18.66 3.23
C CYS A 229 -9.93 -17.63 2.11
N ALA A 230 -11.11 -17.28 1.61
CA ALA A 230 -11.22 -16.30 0.53
C ALA A 230 -10.98 -14.85 0.98
N THR A 231 -11.14 -14.56 2.28
CA THR A 231 -10.76 -13.27 2.88
C THR A 231 -9.25 -13.19 3.09
N ALA A 232 -8.61 -14.29 3.52
CA ALA A 232 -7.18 -14.43 3.69
C ALA A 232 -6.41 -14.79 2.38
N ARG A 233 -7.05 -14.72 1.21
CA ARG A 233 -6.50 -15.20 -0.07
C ARG A 233 -5.09 -14.66 -0.39
N ASN A 234 -4.86 -13.37 -0.15
CA ASN A 234 -3.57 -12.72 -0.45
C ASN A 234 -2.47 -13.30 0.44
N ALA A 235 -2.77 -13.46 1.74
CA ALA A 235 -1.86 -14.05 2.70
C ALA A 235 -1.56 -15.53 2.39
N LEU A 236 -2.60 -16.32 2.09
CA LEU A 236 -2.45 -17.75 1.78
C LEU A 236 -1.57 -17.97 0.55
N VAL A 237 -1.79 -17.19 -0.51
CA VAL A 237 -1.01 -17.31 -1.75
C VAL A 237 0.46 -16.93 -1.51
N VAL A 238 0.73 -15.89 -0.73
CA VAL A 238 2.09 -15.48 -0.39
C VAL A 238 2.80 -16.51 0.48
N LEU A 239 2.15 -17.04 1.51
CA LEU A 239 2.72 -18.10 2.37
C LEU A 239 3.00 -19.37 1.58
N PHE A 240 2.07 -19.79 0.72
CA PHE A 240 2.25 -20.96 -0.14
C PHE A 240 3.40 -20.76 -1.13
N ALA A 241 3.45 -19.62 -1.83
CA ALA A 241 4.54 -19.30 -2.75
C ALA A 241 5.90 -19.26 -2.03
N GLY A 242 5.93 -18.69 -0.82
CA GLY A 242 7.13 -18.68 0.03
C GLY A 242 7.58 -20.07 0.44
N LEU A 243 6.64 -20.96 0.80
CA LEU A 243 6.94 -22.36 1.13
C LEU A 243 7.49 -23.13 -0.08
N VAL A 244 6.90 -22.93 -1.26
CA VAL A 244 7.38 -23.53 -2.51
C VAL A 244 8.80 -23.04 -2.82
N ALA A 245 9.04 -21.74 -2.71
CA ALA A 245 10.37 -21.16 -2.94
C ALA A 245 11.41 -21.68 -1.94
N TYR A 246 11.06 -21.78 -0.66
CA TYR A 246 11.92 -22.34 0.39
C TYR A 246 12.22 -23.83 0.17
N SER A 247 11.21 -24.60 -0.24
CA SER A 247 11.38 -26.02 -0.57
C SER A 247 12.34 -26.21 -1.74
N CYS A 248 12.20 -25.43 -2.82
CA CYS A 248 13.14 -25.45 -3.94
C CYS A 248 14.57 -25.09 -3.52
N GLN A 249 14.73 -24.11 -2.62
CA GLN A 249 16.04 -23.72 -2.09
C GLN A 249 16.71 -24.87 -1.31
N LEU A 250 15.94 -25.64 -0.52
CA LEU A 250 16.44 -26.82 0.18
C LEU A 250 16.86 -27.95 -0.77
N LEU A 251 16.14 -28.12 -1.88
CA LEU A 251 16.50 -29.06 -2.95
C LEU A 251 17.68 -28.58 -3.83
N GLY A 252 18.23 -27.39 -3.57
CA GLY A 252 19.35 -26.83 -4.33
C GLY A 252 18.96 -26.28 -5.71
N CYS A 253 17.66 -26.25 -6.04
CA CYS A 253 17.17 -25.62 -7.27
C CYS A 253 16.87 -24.14 -6.99
N GLN A 254 17.36 -23.23 -7.84
CA GLN A 254 17.01 -21.80 -7.79
C GLN A 254 16.13 -21.39 -8.99
N PRO A 255 14.91 -21.95 -9.15
CA PRO A 255 14.03 -21.60 -10.26
C PRO A 255 13.45 -20.20 -10.13
N PHE A 256 13.36 -19.67 -8.90
CA PHE A 256 12.73 -18.39 -8.59
C PHE A 256 13.76 -17.33 -8.24
N ARG A 257 13.37 -16.07 -8.35
CA ARG A 257 14.16 -14.95 -7.85
C ARG A 257 13.70 -14.55 -6.45
N LEU A 258 14.62 -14.65 -5.49
CA LEU A 258 14.35 -14.33 -4.08
C LEU A 258 14.60 -12.84 -3.78
N THR A 259 13.85 -12.30 -2.82
CA THR A 259 13.81 -10.88 -2.45
C THR A 259 15.04 -10.35 -1.70
N GLY A 260 16.16 -11.07 -1.70
CA GLY A 260 17.38 -10.67 -0.99
C GLY A 260 17.22 -10.61 0.53
N SER A 261 18.29 -10.19 1.23
CA SER A 261 18.28 -10.05 2.68
C SER A 261 17.67 -8.71 3.10
N ILE A 262 16.73 -8.73 4.04
CA ILE A 262 16.15 -7.53 4.65
C ILE A 262 16.80 -7.35 6.03
N PRO A 263 17.41 -6.20 6.34
CA PRO A 263 18.01 -5.99 7.64
C PRO A 263 16.95 -6.00 8.73
N GLN A 264 17.29 -6.62 9.84
CA GLN A 264 16.41 -6.74 10.99
C GLN A 264 16.46 -5.48 11.86
N GLY A 265 15.33 -5.14 12.47
CA GLY A 265 15.22 -4.06 13.44
C GLY A 265 14.65 -2.76 12.89
N LEU A 266 14.40 -1.85 13.83
CA LEU A 266 13.90 -0.51 13.55
C LEU A 266 15.08 0.43 13.21
N PRO A 267 14.87 1.37 12.29
CA PRO A 267 15.88 2.39 12.01
C PRO A 267 16.03 3.30 13.23
N ALA A 268 17.24 3.80 13.46
CA ALA A 268 17.47 4.80 14.51
C ALA A 268 16.62 6.06 14.24
N LEU A 269 15.91 6.54 15.25
CA LEU A 269 15.15 7.79 15.18
C LEU A 269 16.13 8.95 14.97
N ARG A 270 16.08 9.56 13.79
CA ARG A 270 16.93 10.70 13.42
C ARG A 270 16.10 11.67 12.58
N PRO A 271 16.38 12.98 12.68
CA PRO A 271 15.79 13.95 11.76
C PRO A 271 16.23 13.62 10.31
N PRO A 272 15.43 14.04 9.31
CA PRO A 272 15.83 13.90 7.91
C PRO A 272 17.17 14.59 7.69
N ARG A 273 18.03 13.97 6.89
CA ARG A 273 19.31 14.59 6.51
C ARG A 273 19.02 15.65 5.45
N PHE A 274 19.47 16.87 5.71
CA PHE A 274 19.35 18.01 4.80
C PHE A 274 20.57 18.15 3.87
N SER A 275 21.47 17.18 3.87
CA SER A 275 22.60 17.10 2.95
C SER A 275 22.94 15.66 2.65
N LEU A 276 23.40 15.41 1.43
CA LEU A 276 23.82 14.08 0.98
C LEU A 276 25.31 14.11 0.64
N ALA A 277 26.12 13.32 1.35
CA ALA A 277 27.52 13.14 1.03
C ALA A 277 27.66 12.02 -0.02
N LEU A 278 27.92 12.40 -1.28
CA LEU A 278 28.33 11.46 -2.33
C LEU A 278 29.86 11.36 -2.37
N PRO A 279 30.41 10.30 -3.00
CA PRO A 279 31.84 10.18 -3.26
C PRO A 279 32.43 11.39 -4.01
N ASN A 280 31.60 12.06 -4.83
CA ASN A 280 31.99 13.17 -5.69
C ASN A 280 31.71 14.56 -5.07
N GLY A 281 31.27 14.61 -3.80
CA GLY A 281 30.98 15.86 -3.10
C GLY A 281 29.71 15.82 -2.25
N THR A 282 29.48 16.88 -1.47
CA THR A 282 28.25 17.05 -0.69
C THR A 282 27.21 17.83 -1.47
N VAL A 283 26.03 17.22 -1.64
CA VAL A 283 24.85 17.88 -2.22
C VAL A 283 24.15 18.65 -1.09
N PRO A 284 24.11 20.00 -1.14
CA PRO A 284 23.42 20.80 -0.13
C PRO A 284 21.90 20.67 -0.22
N PHE A 285 21.21 21.08 0.85
CA PHE A 285 19.75 21.07 0.93
C PHE A 285 19.07 21.74 -0.27
N ARG A 286 19.59 22.90 -0.68
CA ARG A 286 19.00 23.70 -1.76
C ARG A 286 18.97 22.95 -3.08
N SER A 287 20.07 22.30 -3.46
CA SER A 287 20.12 21.52 -4.69
C SER A 287 19.21 20.29 -4.59
N MET A 288 19.13 19.62 -3.42
CA MET A 288 18.16 18.52 -3.25
C MET A 288 16.72 18.97 -3.47
N VAL A 289 16.34 20.17 -2.98
CA VAL A 289 15.01 20.75 -3.18
C VAL A 289 14.77 21.13 -4.64
N GLU A 290 15.78 21.71 -5.30
CA GLU A 290 15.74 22.04 -6.73
C GLU A 290 15.61 20.77 -7.59
N ASP A 291 16.33 19.69 -7.26
CA ASP A 291 16.26 18.39 -7.93
C ASP A 291 14.86 17.75 -7.78
N MET A 292 14.25 17.85 -6.60
CA MET A 292 12.88 17.37 -6.38
C MET A 292 11.85 18.19 -7.18
N GLY A 293 12.11 19.49 -7.37
CA GLY A 293 11.34 20.39 -8.21
C GLY A 293 9.83 20.29 -7.98
N VAL A 294 9.10 19.95 -9.05
CA VAL A 294 7.63 19.84 -9.05
C VAL A 294 7.11 18.74 -8.12
N GLY A 295 7.95 17.76 -7.77
CA GLY A 295 7.62 16.69 -6.82
C GLY A 295 7.19 17.21 -5.46
N LEU A 296 7.74 18.35 -5.01
CA LEU A 296 7.36 18.98 -3.74
C LEU A 296 5.92 19.51 -3.73
N ALA A 297 5.33 19.79 -4.89
CA ALA A 297 3.92 20.17 -4.98
C ALA A 297 3.02 18.95 -5.27
N VAL A 298 3.45 18.09 -6.20
CA VAL A 298 2.65 16.96 -6.70
C VAL A 298 2.47 15.87 -5.65
N VAL A 299 3.53 15.49 -4.94
CA VAL A 299 3.51 14.40 -3.94
C VAL A 299 2.55 14.70 -2.77
N PRO A 300 2.61 15.87 -2.09
CA PRO A 300 1.68 16.16 -1.00
C PRO A 300 0.24 16.32 -1.48
N LEU A 301 0.02 16.93 -2.65
CA LEU A 301 -1.32 17.08 -3.22
C LEU A 301 -1.92 15.71 -3.56
N MET A 302 -1.13 14.82 -4.16
CA MET A 302 -1.55 13.47 -4.49
C MET A 302 -1.87 12.65 -3.23
N GLY A 303 -0.99 12.68 -2.23
CA GLY A 303 -1.24 11.99 -0.96
C GLY A 303 -2.50 12.47 -0.24
N LEU A 304 -2.81 13.77 -0.31
CA LEU A 304 -4.05 14.33 0.22
C LEU A 304 -5.27 13.83 -0.57
N LEU A 305 -5.19 13.83 -1.91
CA LEU A 305 -6.26 13.33 -2.77
C LEU A 305 -6.57 11.85 -2.52
N GLU A 306 -5.54 10.99 -2.40
CA GLU A 306 -5.74 9.57 -2.09
C GLU A 306 -6.43 9.39 -0.74
N SER A 307 -5.95 10.07 0.29
CA SER A 307 -6.50 9.97 1.65
C SER A 307 -7.97 10.40 1.69
N VAL A 308 -8.33 11.45 0.95
CA VAL A 308 -9.71 11.95 0.86
C VAL A 308 -10.59 11.02 0.05
N ALA A 309 -10.10 10.48 -1.07
CA ALA A 309 -10.84 9.51 -1.88
C ALA A 309 -11.16 8.24 -1.09
N ILE A 310 -10.17 7.73 -0.33
CA ILE A 310 -10.32 6.59 0.57
C ILE A 310 -11.34 6.92 1.66
N ALA A 311 -11.18 8.06 2.35
CA ALA A 311 -12.10 8.46 3.41
C ALA A 311 -13.55 8.61 2.91
N LYS A 312 -13.76 9.18 1.71
CA LYS A 312 -15.09 9.28 1.08
C LYS A 312 -15.66 7.90 0.76
N ALA A 313 -14.85 6.96 0.28
CA ALA A 313 -15.31 5.59 -0.02
C ALA A 313 -15.75 4.81 1.23
N PHE A 314 -15.17 5.11 2.40
CA PHE A 314 -15.58 4.52 3.68
C PHE A 314 -16.66 5.32 4.42
N GLY A 315 -16.93 6.55 3.99
CA GLY A 315 -17.91 7.46 4.62
C GLY A 315 -19.31 7.42 4.01
N THR A 316 -19.51 6.71 2.90
CA THR A 316 -20.81 6.44 2.25
C THR A 316 -21.39 5.11 2.68
#